data_AF-A0A368Z723-F1
#
_entry.id   AF-A0A368Z723-F1
#
_cell.length_a   1.000
_cell.length_b   1.000
_cell.length_c   1.000
_cell.angle_alpha   90.00
_cell.angle_beta   90.00
_cell.angle_gamma   90.00
#
_symmetry.space_group_name_H-M   'P 1'
#
loop_
_entity.id
_entity.type
_entity.pdbx_description
1 polymer ?
#
loop_
_entity_poly.entity_id
_entity_poly.type
_entity_poly.pdbx_seq_one_letter_code
_entity_poly.pdbx_strand_id
1 'polypeptide(L)'
;MGTSASANCSNCGYSTHLTLGGGMLNHMTFAAWPVRCAKCEAITTANYKNAPLVCEQCSSAEVLAISDPANWSGDGRPLENWGKLVLTDGHYRCPKCETLELRFKHGNFNWD
;
A
#
# COMPACT_ATOMS: atom_id res chain seq x y z
N MET A 1 -15.16 -8.09 1.41
CA MET A 1 -14.12 -9.00 0.91
C MET A 1 -12.93 -8.17 0.55
N GLY A 2 -11.73 -8.67 0.81
CA GLY A 2 -10.49 -8.01 0.40
C GLY A 2 -10.34 -8.00 -1.12
N THR A 3 -9.59 -7.03 -1.61
CA THR A 3 -9.31 -6.77 -3.03
C THR A 3 -7.80 -6.65 -3.23
N SER A 4 -7.31 -6.72 -4.46
CA SER A 4 -5.87 -6.60 -4.73
C SER A 4 -5.53 -5.31 -5.45
N ALA A 5 -4.27 -4.90 -5.33
CA ALA A 5 -3.66 -3.87 -6.15
C ALA A 5 -2.28 -4.29 -6.61
N SER A 6 -1.85 -3.78 -7.76
CA SER A 6 -0.46 -3.86 -8.20
C SER A 6 0.18 -2.48 -8.11
N ALA A 7 1.44 -2.43 -7.68
CA ALA A 7 2.24 -1.22 -7.64
C ALA A 7 3.40 -1.37 -8.62
N ASN A 8 3.58 -0.43 -9.53
CA ASN A 8 4.61 -0.50 -10.57
C ASN A 8 5.31 0.85 -10.70
N CYS A 9 6.65 0.85 -10.71
CA CYS A 9 7.48 2.02 -10.95
C CYS A 9 7.98 2.04 -12.40
N SER A 10 7.60 3.07 -13.16
CA SER A 10 8.06 3.26 -14.55
C SER A 10 9.57 3.51 -14.65
N ASN A 11 10.17 4.14 -13.62
CA ASN A 11 11.58 4.53 -13.63
C ASN A 11 12.56 3.36 -13.42
N CYS A 12 12.36 2.51 -12.40
CA CYS A 12 13.31 1.42 -12.08
C CYS A 12 12.77 0.01 -12.30
N GLY A 13 11.52 -0.14 -12.75
CA GLY A 13 10.91 -1.44 -12.97
C GLY A 13 10.46 -2.18 -11.71
N TYR A 14 10.54 -1.55 -10.52
CA TYR A 14 10.00 -2.13 -9.30
C TYR A 14 8.51 -2.47 -9.46
N SER A 15 8.13 -3.70 -9.10
CA SER A 15 6.76 -4.17 -9.18
C SER A 15 6.44 -5.05 -7.97
N THR A 16 5.22 -4.93 -7.45
CA THR A 16 4.71 -5.80 -6.37
C THR A 16 3.19 -5.90 -6.42
N HIS A 17 2.65 -6.96 -5.81
CA HIS A 17 1.22 -7.18 -5.64
C HIS A 17 0.86 -7.07 -4.16
N LEU A 18 -0.29 -6.47 -3.88
CA LEU A 18 -0.76 -6.18 -2.54
C LEU A 18 -2.19 -6.66 -2.36
N THR A 19 -2.45 -7.14 -1.15
CA THR A 19 -3.77 -7.51 -0.64
C THR A 19 -4.32 -6.35 0.19
N LEU A 20 -5.41 -5.74 -0.24
CA LEU A 20 -6.04 -4.57 0.38
C LEU A 20 -7.35 -4.92 1.08
N GLY A 21 -7.58 -4.30 2.22
CA GLY A 21 -8.78 -4.46 3.03
C GLY A 21 -8.69 -5.64 4.00
N GLY A 22 -9.83 -6.27 4.26
CA GLY A 22 -9.94 -7.38 5.19
C GLY A 22 -11.02 -8.36 4.76
N GLY A 23 -10.97 -9.54 5.35
CA GLY A 23 -11.92 -10.60 5.09
C GLY A 23 -13.21 -10.47 5.90
N MET A 24 -14.28 -11.15 5.50
CA MET A 24 -15.57 -11.14 6.19
C MET A 24 -15.42 -11.51 7.66
N LEU A 25 -14.56 -12.49 7.95
CA LEU A 25 -14.31 -12.98 9.31
C LEU A 25 -13.44 -12.05 10.17
N ASN A 26 -12.60 -11.21 9.58
CA ASN A 26 -11.60 -10.42 10.30
C ASN A 26 -11.64 -8.91 10.02
N HIS A 27 -12.56 -8.40 9.21
CA HIS A 27 -12.65 -6.96 8.86
C HIS A 27 -12.80 -6.02 10.07
N MET A 28 -13.17 -6.54 11.24
CA MET A 28 -13.20 -5.76 12.48
C MET A 28 -11.82 -5.59 13.12
N THR A 29 -10.90 -6.54 12.92
CA THR A 29 -9.56 -6.58 13.54
C THR A 29 -8.42 -6.46 12.53
N PHE A 30 -8.70 -6.58 11.24
CA PHE A 30 -7.73 -6.56 10.16
C PHE A 30 -8.15 -5.60 9.03
N ALA A 31 -7.22 -4.77 8.59
CA ALA A 31 -7.36 -3.89 7.44
C ALA A 31 -5.97 -3.71 6.80
N ALA A 32 -5.61 -4.62 5.87
CA ALA A 32 -4.38 -4.52 5.11
C ALA A 32 -4.43 -3.30 4.20
N TRP A 33 -3.43 -2.42 4.32
CA TRP A 33 -3.34 -1.24 3.48
C TRP A 33 -1.88 -0.88 3.18
N PRO A 34 -1.56 -0.24 2.04
CA PRO A 34 -0.19 -0.11 1.62
C PRO A 34 0.63 0.82 2.51
N VAL A 35 1.87 0.42 2.75
CA VAL A 35 2.91 1.20 3.44
C VAL A 35 4.22 1.10 2.67
N ARG A 36 5.05 2.13 2.78
CA ARG A 36 6.45 2.09 2.35
C ARG A 36 7.32 1.76 3.55
N CYS A 37 8.05 0.65 3.49
CA CYS A 37 9.02 0.31 4.52
C CYS A 37 10.41 0.85 4.14
N ALA A 38 11.01 1.65 5.01
CA ALA A 38 12.36 2.17 4.83
C ALA A 38 13.42 1.07 5.03
N LYS A 39 13.19 0.13 5.96
CA LYS A 39 14.16 -0.91 6.30
C LYS A 39 14.40 -1.93 5.18
N CYS A 40 13.33 -2.43 4.57
CA CYS A 40 13.44 -3.45 3.51
C CYS A 40 13.20 -2.89 2.10
N GLU A 41 13.06 -1.56 1.99
CA GLU A 41 12.85 -0.84 0.73
C GLU A 41 11.75 -1.49 -0.13
N ALA A 42 10.59 -1.71 0.48
CA ALA A 42 9.46 -2.33 -0.20
C ALA A 42 8.17 -1.55 0.03
N ILE A 43 7.30 -1.57 -0.98
CA ILE A 43 5.87 -1.36 -0.78
C ILE A 43 5.29 -2.70 -0.34
N THR A 44 4.68 -2.70 0.83
CA THR A 44 3.96 -3.84 1.38
C THR A 44 2.66 -3.36 2.01
N THR A 45 1.97 -4.23 2.72
CA THR A 45 0.80 -3.90 3.51
C THR A 45 1.14 -3.90 5.00
N ALA A 46 0.33 -3.18 5.77
CA ALA A 46 0.29 -3.26 7.21
C ALA A 46 -1.17 -3.34 7.66
N ASN A 47 -1.42 -3.89 8.84
CA ASN A 47 -2.75 -3.86 9.45
C ASN A 47 -3.02 -2.48 10.05
N TYR A 48 -3.86 -1.67 9.40
CA TYR A 48 -4.22 -0.31 9.84
C TYR A 48 -5.13 -0.26 11.07
N LYS A 49 -5.55 -1.41 11.60
CA LYS A 49 -6.22 -1.50 12.90
C LYS A 49 -5.25 -1.75 14.06
N ASN A 50 -3.99 -2.03 13.78
CA ASN A 50 -2.94 -2.15 14.77
C ASN A 50 -2.17 -0.83 14.91
N ALA A 51 -1.76 -0.51 16.13
CA ALA A 51 -0.81 0.54 16.43
C ALA A 51 0.32 -0.04 17.29
N PRO A 52 1.59 0.10 16.89
CA PRO A 52 2.08 0.79 15.68
C PRO A 52 1.82 -0.01 14.39
N LEU A 53 1.90 0.67 13.24
CA LEU A 53 2.00 0.00 11.94
C LEU A 53 3.35 -0.73 11.84
N VAL A 54 3.33 -1.93 11.28
CA VAL A 54 4.54 -2.74 11.06
C VAL A 54 4.54 -3.32 9.65
N CYS A 55 5.73 -3.42 9.05
CA CYS A 55 5.93 -4.00 7.74
C CYS A 55 5.63 -5.51 7.77
N GLU A 56 4.71 -5.98 6.93
CA GLU A 56 4.39 -7.41 6.85
C GLU A 56 5.56 -8.29 6.33
N GLN A 57 6.52 -7.70 5.60
CA GLN A 57 7.67 -8.45 5.07
C GLN A 57 8.82 -8.61 6.07
N CYS A 58 9.13 -7.57 6.86
CA CYS A 58 10.31 -7.58 7.74
C CYS A 58 10.03 -7.26 9.21
N SER A 59 8.74 -7.11 9.58
CA SER A 59 8.27 -6.78 10.93
C SER A 59 8.83 -5.46 11.52
N SER A 60 9.45 -4.61 10.70
CA SER A 60 9.94 -3.30 11.15
C SER A 60 8.80 -2.31 11.36
N ALA A 61 8.93 -1.46 12.37
CA ALA A 61 8.08 -0.29 12.59
C ALA A 61 8.52 0.92 11.73
N GLU A 62 9.62 0.82 10.97
CA GLU A 62 10.10 1.86 10.05
C GLU A 62 9.26 1.90 8.75
N VAL A 63 7.96 2.06 8.93
CA VAL A 63 6.97 2.15 7.86
C VAL A 63 6.32 3.52 7.86
N LEU A 64 6.09 4.04 6.65
CA LEU A 64 5.27 5.22 6.43
C LEU A 64 4.02 4.82 5.66
N ALA A 65 2.90 5.40 6.05
CA ALA A 65 1.63 5.23 5.33
C ALA A 65 1.82 5.63 3.87
N ILE A 66 1.21 4.89 2.93
CA ILE A 66 1.37 5.22 1.51
C ILE A 66 0.82 6.61 1.15
N SER A 67 -0.18 7.09 1.91
CA SER A 67 -0.81 8.40 1.78
C SER A 67 -0.04 9.53 2.47
N ASP A 68 1.08 9.24 3.14
CA ASP A 68 1.92 10.27 3.76
C ASP A 68 2.47 11.22 2.67
N PRO A 69 2.55 12.54 2.89
CA PRO A 69 3.11 13.48 1.92
C PRO A 69 4.56 13.18 1.49
N ALA A 70 5.33 12.44 2.30
CA ALA A 70 6.65 11.95 1.90
C ALA A 70 6.59 10.87 0.80
N ASN A 71 5.46 10.14 0.73
CA ASN A 71 5.25 9.01 -0.18
C ASN A 71 4.32 9.33 -1.34
N TRP A 72 3.43 10.32 -1.25
CA TRP A 72 2.40 10.57 -2.26
C TRP A 72 2.36 12.04 -2.65
N SER A 73 2.19 12.31 -3.95
CA SER A 73 2.15 13.67 -4.48
C SER A 73 0.81 14.41 -4.26
N GLY A 74 -0.18 13.74 -3.67
CA GLY A 74 -1.51 14.32 -3.42
C GLY A 74 -2.43 14.32 -4.64
N ASP A 75 -2.13 13.49 -5.64
CA ASP A 75 -2.81 13.45 -6.93
C ASP A 75 -3.47 12.08 -7.24
N GLY A 76 -4.06 11.99 -8.42
CA GLY A 76 -4.72 10.78 -8.92
C GLY A 76 -6.21 10.71 -8.56
N ARG A 77 -6.87 9.73 -9.15
CA ARG A 77 -8.28 9.39 -8.91
C ARG A 77 -8.36 8.26 -7.89
N PRO A 78 -9.41 8.22 -7.04
CA PRO A 78 -9.63 7.08 -6.15
C PRO A 78 -9.65 5.78 -6.95
N LEU A 79 -8.76 4.88 -6.57
CA LEU A 79 -8.65 3.52 -7.07
C LEU A 79 -9.43 2.58 -6.16
N GLU A 80 -9.07 2.57 -4.87
CA GLU A 80 -9.65 1.66 -3.89
C GLU A 80 -9.96 2.39 -2.57
N ASN A 81 -11.02 1.96 -1.88
CA ASN A 81 -11.44 2.54 -0.61
C ASN A 81 -11.71 1.47 0.44
N TRP A 82 -11.19 1.65 1.65
CA TRP A 82 -11.51 0.80 2.81
C TRP A 82 -11.80 1.66 4.03
N GLY A 83 -13.09 1.89 4.31
CA GLY A 83 -13.52 2.81 5.35
C GLY A 83 -13.05 4.24 5.07
N LYS A 84 -12.07 4.73 5.83
CA LYS A 84 -11.45 6.07 5.64
C LYS A 84 -10.16 6.03 4.82
N LEU A 85 -9.68 4.83 4.48
CA LEU A 85 -8.45 4.65 3.73
C LEU A 85 -8.77 4.77 2.23
N VAL A 86 -8.04 5.64 1.53
CA VAL A 86 -8.20 5.89 0.09
C VAL A 86 -6.86 5.67 -0.59
N LEU A 87 -6.86 4.84 -1.64
CA LEU A 87 -5.72 4.59 -2.50
C LEU A 87 -6.06 5.20 -3.85
N THR A 88 -5.13 5.93 -4.46
CA THR A 88 -5.34 6.56 -5.77
C THR A 88 -4.42 5.95 -6.83
N ASP A 89 -4.72 6.20 -8.10
CA ASP A 89 -3.84 5.89 -9.23
C ASP A 89 -2.75 6.97 -9.48
N GLY A 90 -2.52 7.85 -8.50
CA GLY A 90 -1.56 8.95 -8.55
C GLY A 90 -0.10 8.51 -8.49
N HIS A 91 0.76 9.48 -8.18
CA HIS A 91 2.22 9.31 -8.15
C HIS A 91 2.73 9.12 -6.73
N TYR A 92 3.47 8.04 -6.54
CA TYR A 92 4.02 7.61 -5.26
C TYR A 92 5.53 7.42 -5.33
N ARG A 93 6.18 7.57 -4.18
CA ARG A 93 7.63 7.43 -4.05
C ARG A 93 8.00 5.96 -4.11
N CYS A 94 8.78 5.60 -5.12
CA CYS A 94 9.34 4.27 -5.24
C CYS A 94 10.32 4.00 -4.08
N PRO A 95 10.24 2.84 -3.40
CA PRO A 95 11.20 2.52 -2.35
C PRO A 95 12.60 2.19 -2.87
N LYS A 96 12.75 1.87 -4.17
CA LYS A 96 14.03 1.46 -4.77
C LYS A 96 14.81 2.58 -5.44
N CYS A 97 14.15 3.47 -6.16
CA CYS A 97 14.81 4.59 -6.86
C CYS A 97 14.39 5.97 -6.34
N GLU A 98 13.52 6.02 -5.33
CA GLU A 98 13.10 7.24 -4.63
C GLU A 98 12.40 8.30 -5.48
N THR A 99 12.13 8.04 -6.76
CA THR A 99 11.35 8.92 -7.64
C THR A 99 9.85 8.75 -7.42
N LEU A 100 9.08 9.81 -7.68
CA LEU A 100 7.60 9.83 -7.67
C LEU A 100 7.00 9.23 -8.95
N GLU A 101 7.43 8.01 -9.29
CA GLU A 101 7.08 7.34 -10.56
C GLU A 101 6.38 5.98 -10.31
N LEU A 102 6.13 5.64 -9.04
CA LEU A 102 5.38 4.46 -8.67
C LEU A 102 3.89 4.75 -8.73
N ARG A 103 3.12 3.89 -9.41
CA ARG A 103 1.67 4.02 -9.56
C ARG A 103 0.96 2.73 -9.18
N PHE A 104 -0.21 2.87 -8.57
CA PHE A 104 -1.09 1.74 -8.28
C PHE A 104 -2.09 1.49 -9.40
N LYS A 105 -2.47 0.23 -9.55
CA LYS A 105 -3.57 -0.22 -10.41
C LYS A 105 -4.37 -1.28 -9.67
N HIS A 106 -5.65 -1.43 -10.02
CA HIS A 106 -6.46 -2.54 -9.54
C HIS A 106 -5.78 -3.88 -9.85
N GLY A 107 -5.81 -4.78 -8.88
CA GLY A 107 -5.49 -6.17 -9.11
C GLY A 107 -6.73 -6.91 -9.63
N ASN A 108 -6.52 -8.14 -10.09
CA ASN A 108 -7.55 -8.92 -10.77
C ASN A 108 -8.18 -10.00 -9.88
N PHE A 109 -7.91 -9.99 -8.57
CA PHE A 109 -8.44 -10.98 -7.66
C PHE A 109 -8.93 -10.34 -6.35
N ASN A 110 -10.03 -10.89 -5.85
CA ASN A 110 -10.46 -10.69 -4.47
C ASN A 110 -9.77 -11.76 -3.61
N TRP A 111 -9.41 -11.40 -2.39
CA TRP A 111 -8.82 -12.31 -1.42
C TRP A 111 -9.61 -12.18 -0.13
N ASP A 112 -10.21 -13.30 0.27
CA ASP A 112 -10.99 -13.53 1.49
C ASP A 112 -11.80 -14.82 1.29
#